data_AF-A0A2M7YPQ0-F1
#
_entry.id   AF-A0A2M7YPQ0-F1
#
_cell.length_a   1.000
_cell.length_b   1.000
_cell.length_c   1.000
_cell.angle_alpha   90.00
_cell.angle_beta   90.00
_cell.angle_gamma   90.00
#
_symmetry.space_group_name_H-M   'P 1'
#
loop_
_entity.id
_entity.type
_entity.pdbx_description
1 polymer ?
#
loop_
_entity_poly.entity_id
_entity_poly.type
_entity_poly.pdbx_seq_one_letter_code
_entity_poly.pdbx_strand_id
1 'polypeptide(L)'
;MRKIHNLLNKKQFRKNLRKPSTPQETILWSRLRNNQLGHKFRRQHSIGKYIVDFYCPERRMIIEIDGSQHIEAQRDYDVERDNYLKKLGFRVLRFWDNEINNNLEGILLKIIDNLK
;
A
#
# COMPACT_ATOMS: atom_id res chain seq x y z
N MET A 1 23.53 -2.12 -2.46
CA MET A 1 22.14 -1.78 -2.06
C MET A 1 21.42 -3.04 -1.61
N ARG A 2 20.93 -3.12 -0.37
CA ARG A 2 20.17 -4.29 0.09
C ARG A 2 18.90 -4.44 -0.76
N LYS A 3 18.74 -5.58 -1.45
CA LYS A 3 17.55 -5.91 -2.27
C LYS A 3 16.34 -6.13 -1.35
N ILE A 4 15.72 -5.06 -0.84
CA ILE A 4 14.54 -5.16 0.04
C ILE A 4 13.23 -5.40 -0.72
N HIS A 5 13.23 -5.23 -2.04
CA HIS A 5 12.04 -5.39 -2.87
C HIS A 5 11.99 -6.77 -3.51
N ASN A 6 10.81 -7.41 -3.47
CA ASN A 6 10.54 -8.68 -4.14
C ASN A 6 11.63 -9.75 -3.92
N LEU A 7 12.04 -9.91 -2.66
CA LEU A 7 13.00 -10.92 -2.23
C LEU A 7 12.68 -12.29 -2.83
N LEU A 8 13.64 -12.86 -3.58
CA LEU A 8 13.44 -14.08 -4.37
C LEU A 8 13.11 -15.28 -3.48
N ASN A 9 13.80 -15.42 -2.34
CA ASN A 9 13.54 -16.44 -1.34
C ASN A 9 12.15 -16.33 -0.69
N LYS A 10 11.47 -15.18 -0.82
CA LYS A 10 10.09 -14.99 -0.38
C LYS A 10 9.06 -15.14 -1.50
N LYS A 11 9.45 -15.52 -2.73
CA LYS A 11 8.52 -15.60 -3.88
C LYS A 11 7.31 -16.50 -3.63
N GLN A 12 7.50 -17.68 -3.07
CA GLN A 12 6.42 -18.61 -2.78
C GLN A 12 5.53 -18.10 -1.63
N PHE A 13 6.15 -17.60 -0.56
CA PHE A 13 5.44 -16.96 0.56
C PHE A 13 4.59 -15.76 0.10
N ARG A 14 5.12 -14.91 -0.79
CA ARG A 14 4.38 -13.78 -1.39
C ARG A 14 3.19 -14.25 -2.21
N LYS A 15 3.29 -15.36 -2.95
CA LYS A 15 2.13 -15.92 -3.66
C LYS A 15 1.03 -16.35 -2.68
N ASN A 16 1.42 -17.00 -1.58
CA ASN A 16 0.47 -17.51 -0.58
C ASN A 16 -0.15 -16.39 0.27
N LEU A 17 0.58 -15.28 0.48
CA LEU A 17 0.08 -14.12 1.22
C LEU A 17 -0.74 -13.15 0.36
N ARG A 18 -0.75 -13.30 -0.97
CA ARG A 18 -1.64 -12.50 -1.83
C ARG A 18 -3.06 -12.93 -1.55
N LYS A 19 -3.74 -12.16 -0.73
CA LYS A 19 -5.18 -12.29 -0.54
C LYS A 19 -5.90 -11.88 -1.83
N PRO A 20 -7.09 -12.42 -2.12
CA PRO A 20 -8.00 -11.79 -3.06
C PRO A 20 -8.13 -10.31 -2.70
N SER A 21 -8.04 -9.43 -3.69
CA SER A 21 -8.23 -8.01 -3.40
C SER A 21 -9.63 -7.76 -2.88
N THR A 22 -9.71 -6.88 -1.89
CA THR A 22 -11.00 -6.36 -1.45
C THR A 22 -11.69 -5.60 -2.58
N PRO A 23 -13.02 -5.39 -2.51
CA PRO A 23 -13.72 -4.50 -3.44
C PRO A 23 -13.09 -3.09 -3.48
N GLN A 24 -12.69 -2.55 -2.33
CA GLN A 24 -12.09 -1.24 -2.17
C GLN A 24 -10.70 -1.16 -2.82
N GLU A 25 -9.85 -2.17 -2.63
CA GLU A 25 -8.59 -2.30 -3.37
C GLU A 25 -8.84 -2.35 -4.88
N THR A 26 -9.87 -3.07 -5.31
CA THR A 26 -10.21 -3.19 -6.74
C THR A 26 -10.66 -1.86 -7.33
N ILE A 27 -11.50 -1.12 -6.61
CA ILE A 27 -11.96 0.23 -6.97
C ILE A 27 -10.76 1.17 -7.10
N LEU A 28 -9.91 1.26 -6.09
CA LEU A 28 -8.75 2.16 -6.14
C LEU A 28 -7.75 1.73 -7.23
N TRP A 29 -7.52 0.42 -7.38
CA TRP A 29 -6.62 -0.10 -8.41
C TRP A 29 -7.08 0.28 -9.82
N SER A 30 -8.40 0.31 -10.07
CA SER A 30 -8.96 0.73 -11.36
C SER A 30 -8.51 2.14 -11.77
N ARG A 31 -8.21 3.00 -10.79
CA ARG A 31 -7.75 4.40 -10.99
C ARG A 31 -6.23 4.55 -10.94
N LEU A 32 -5.51 3.66 -10.25
CA LEU A 32 -4.04 3.72 -10.13
C LEU A 32 -3.31 3.01 -11.27
N ARG A 33 -3.90 1.97 -11.87
CA ARG A 33 -3.27 1.16 -12.92
C ARG A 33 -3.02 1.97 -14.20
N ASN A 34 -2.17 1.43 -15.07
CA ASN A 34 -1.89 1.98 -16.40
C ASN A 34 -1.38 3.44 -16.39
N ASN A 35 -0.71 3.86 -15.31
CA ASN A 35 -0.16 5.21 -15.14
C ASN A 35 -1.21 6.34 -15.29
N GLN A 36 -2.48 6.08 -14.95
CA GLN A 36 -3.55 7.08 -15.07
C GLN A 36 -3.29 8.36 -14.24
N LEU A 37 -2.47 8.28 -13.20
CA LEU A 37 -2.04 9.43 -12.39
C LEU A 37 -0.63 9.95 -12.75
N GLY A 38 -0.11 9.62 -13.94
CA GLY A 38 1.23 10.02 -14.39
C GLY A 38 2.39 9.25 -13.75
N HIS A 39 2.11 8.41 -12.74
CA HIS A 39 3.12 7.64 -12.01
C HIS A 39 2.79 6.14 -12.00
N LYS A 40 3.82 5.29 -12.00
CA LYS A 40 3.64 3.85 -11.95
C LYS A 40 3.29 3.37 -10.55
N PHE A 41 2.18 2.63 -10.45
CA PHE A 41 1.80 1.91 -9.23
C PHE A 41 1.91 0.40 -9.40
N ARG A 42 2.22 -0.29 -8.30
CA ARG A 42 2.23 -1.75 -8.18
C ARG A 42 1.26 -2.13 -7.07
N ARG A 43 0.44 -3.14 -7.29
CA ARG A 43 -0.45 -3.70 -6.26
C ARG A 43 0.22 -4.87 -5.52
N GLN A 44 -0.08 -5.04 -4.23
CA GLN A 44 0.39 -6.12 -3.36
C GLN A 44 1.91 -6.33 -3.48
N HIS A 45 2.66 -5.24 -3.27
CA HIS A 45 4.11 -5.21 -3.48
C HIS A 45 4.85 -5.53 -2.19
N SER A 46 5.96 -6.27 -2.28
CA SER A 46 6.72 -6.66 -1.09
C SER A 46 7.89 -5.74 -0.82
N ILE A 47 7.98 -5.30 0.45
CA ILE A 47 9.03 -4.43 0.97
C ILE A 47 9.53 -5.04 2.29
N GLY A 48 10.75 -5.56 2.28
CA GLY A 48 11.31 -6.29 3.42
C GLY A 48 10.47 -7.52 3.77
N LYS A 49 9.98 -7.57 5.02
CA LYS A 49 9.10 -8.63 5.50
C LYS A 49 7.60 -8.37 5.27
N TYR A 50 7.23 -7.18 4.78
CA TYR A 50 5.84 -6.76 4.63
C TYR A 50 5.36 -6.79 3.18
N ILE A 51 4.04 -6.94 3.02
CA ILE A 51 3.32 -6.70 1.77
C ILE A 51 2.46 -5.46 2.00
N VAL A 52 2.48 -4.56 1.01
CA VAL A 52 1.72 -3.32 1.01
C VAL A 52 0.71 -3.34 -0.13
N ASP A 53 -0.45 -2.70 0.05
CA ASP A 53 -1.54 -2.79 -0.94
C ASP A 53 -1.17 -2.12 -2.26
N PHE A 54 -0.61 -0.90 -2.21
CA PHE A 54 -0.05 -0.25 -3.38
C PHE A 54 1.30 0.41 -3.10
N TYR A 55 2.14 0.44 -4.13
CA TYR A 55 3.46 1.05 -4.07
C TYR A 55 3.77 1.81 -5.36
N CYS A 56 4.13 3.09 -5.21
CA CYS A 56 4.71 3.93 -6.24
C CYS A 56 6.24 3.97 -6.09
N PRO A 57 7.01 3.31 -6.99
CA PRO A 57 8.47 3.28 -6.87
C PRO A 57 9.14 4.64 -7.02
N GLU A 58 8.63 5.47 -7.93
CA GLU A 58 9.21 6.77 -8.27
C GLU A 58 9.17 7.74 -7.08
N ARG A 59 8.10 7.68 -6.29
CA ARG A 59 7.90 8.56 -5.12
C ARG A 59 8.15 7.90 -3.77
N ARG A 60 8.61 6.63 -3.78
CA ARG A 60 8.75 5.81 -2.57
C ARG A 60 7.50 5.87 -1.67
N MET A 61 6.34 5.89 -2.31
CA MET A 61 5.06 6.07 -1.62
C MET A 61 4.30 4.76 -1.56
N ILE A 62 3.76 4.46 -0.39
CA ILE A 62 2.95 3.30 -0.08
C ILE A 62 1.53 3.80 0.18
N ILE A 63 0.54 3.08 -0.33
CA ILE A 63 -0.87 3.30 0.00
C ILE A 63 -1.41 1.99 0.59
N GLU A 64 -2.04 2.08 1.76
CA GLU A 64 -2.74 0.99 2.43
C GLU A 64 -4.23 1.31 2.54
N ILE A 65 -5.07 0.30 2.40
CA ILE A 65 -6.50 0.38 2.68
C ILE A 65 -6.77 -0.37 3.98
N ASP A 66 -7.38 0.30 4.95
CA ASP A 66 -7.65 -0.24 6.27
C ASP A 66 -9.15 -0.45 6.49
N GLY A 67 -9.54 -1.71 6.72
CA GLY A 67 -10.89 -2.09 7.15
C GLY A 67 -11.00 -2.35 8.65
N SER A 68 -9.89 -2.33 9.39
CA SER A 68 -9.78 -2.75 10.78
C SER A 68 -9.87 -1.55 11.73
N GLN A 69 -11.07 -0.99 11.90
CA GLN A 69 -11.29 0.14 12.81
C GLN A 69 -11.08 -0.21 14.30
N HIS A 70 -11.01 -1.50 14.68
CA HIS A 70 -11.13 -1.92 16.10
C HIS A 70 -10.32 -3.17 16.51
N ILE A 71 -9.08 -3.35 16.05
CA ILE A 71 -8.25 -4.48 16.52
C ILE A 71 -7.07 -3.98 17.36
N GLU A 72 -7.31 -3.83 18.66
CA GLU A 72 -6.30 -3.38 19.62
C GLU A 72 -5.10 -4.36 19.71
N ALA A 73 -5.36 -5.66 19.51
CA ALA A 73 -4.35 -6.72 19.49
C ALA A 73 -3.33 -6.62 18.33
N GLN A 74 -3.60 -5.81 17.30
CA GLN A 74 -2.70 -5.63 16.14
C GLN A 74 -1.79 -4.41 16.27
N ARG A 75 -2.02 -3.56 17.27
CA ARG A 75 -1.42 -2.22 17.40
C ARG A 75 0.11 -2.23 17.43
N ASP A 76 0.71 -3.11 18.21
CA ASP A 76 2.18 -3.18 18.34
C ASP A 76 2.84 -3.64 17.02
N TYR A 77 2.21 -4.60 16.33
CA TYR A 77 2.66 -5.06 15.03
C TYR A 77 2.59 -3.95 13.97
N ASP A 78 1.50 -3.18 13.96
CA ASP A 78 1.31 -2.07 13.03
C ASP A 78 2.31 -0.93 13.30
N VAL A 79 2.59 -0.62 14.57
CA VAL A 79 3.61 0.35 14.96
C VAL A 79 5.00 -0.09 14.51
N GLU A 80 5.37 -1.36 14.72
CA GLU A 80 6.65 -1.90 14.24
C GLU A 80 6.77 -1.82 12.72
N ARG A 81 5.69 -2.19 12.02
CA ARG A 81 5.58 -2.13 10.55
C ARG A 81 5.78 -0.72 10.02
N ASP A 82 5.03 0.23 10.54
CA ASP A 82 5.08 1.61 10.09
C ASP A 82 6.45 2.24 10.38
N ASN A 83 7.02 1.96 11.55
CA ASN A 83 8.37 2.41 11.90
C ASN A 83 9.44 1.83 10.97
N TYR A 84 9.34 0.55 10.62
CA TYR A 84 10.25 -0.08 9.68
C TYR A 84 10.18 0.56 8.29
N LEU A 85 8.97 0.77 7.75
CA LEU A 85 8.78 1.38 6.43
C LEU A 85 9.24 2.86 6.41
N LYS A 86 8.96 3.61 7.47
CA LYS A 86 9.45 5.00 7.63
C LYS A 86 10.96 5.08 7.72
N LYS A 87 11.61 4.20 8.49
CA LYS A 87 13.09 4.12 8.57
C LYS A 87 13.75 3.82 7.22
N LEU A 88 13.04 3.12 6.33
CA LEU A 88 13.49 2.91 4.97
C LEU A 88 13.20 4.10 4.04
N GLY A 89 12.64 5.20 4.54
CA GLY A 89 12.33 6.40 3.76
C GLY A 89 11.13 6.22 2.84
N PHE A 90 10.15 5.38 3.21
CA PHE A 90 8.86 5.33 2.53
C PHE A 90 7.86 6.27 3.18
N ARG A 91 7.07 6.97 2.35
CA ARG A 91 5.87 7.69 2.79
C ARG A 91 4.69 6.73 2.75
N VAL A 92 3.92 6.63 3.82
CA VAL A 92 2.74 5.75 3.90
C VAL A 92 1.49 6.61 4.00
N LEU A 93 0.58 6.44 3.05
CA LEU A 93 -0.79 6.97 3.10
C LEU A 93 -1.74 5.82 3.44
N ARG A 94 -2.61 6.02 4.41
CA ARG A 94 -3.62 5.04 4.80
C ARG A 94 -5.00 5.66 4.59
N PHE A 95 -5.89 4.87 3.99
CA PHE A 95 -7.28 5.24 3.74
C PHE A 95 -8.20 4.18 4.32
N TRP A 96 -9.32 4.60 4.88
CA TRP A 96 -10.33 3.68 5.38
C TRP A 96 -11.21 3.15 4.24
N ASP A 97 -11.73 1.94 4.40
CA ASP A 97 -12.68 1.34 3.45
C ASP A 97 -13.89 2.26 3.16
N ASN A 98 -14.40 2.94 4.18
CA ASN A 98 -15.53 3.86 4.03
C ASN A 98 -15.15 5.13 3.25
N GLU A 99 -13.91 5.60 3.34
CA GLU A 99 -13.45 6.73 2.52
C GLU A 99 -13.36 6.33 1.04
N ILE A 100 -12.93 5.10 0.74
CA ILE A 100 -12.89 4.59 -0.65
C ILE A 100 -14.29 4.53 -1.24
N ASN A 101 -15.27 4.08 -0.44
CA ASN A 101 -16.65 3.96 -0.89
C ASN A 101 -17.35 5.32 -1.06
N ASN A 102 -17.07 6.29 -0.19
CA ASN A 102 -17.83 7.53 -0.12
C ASN A 102 -17.13 8.74 -0.76
N ASN A 103 -15.80 8.72 -0.89
CA ASN A 103 -15.01 9.87 -1.32
C ASN A 103 -13.76 9.46 -2.13
N LEU A 104 -13.96 8.67 -3.18
CA LEU A 104 -12.85 8.24 -4.04
C LEU A 104 -12.12 9.42 -4.69
N GLU A 105 -12.84 10.47 -5.11
CA GLU A 105 -12.23 11.64 -5.74
C GLU A 105 -11.29 12.40 -4.79
N GLY A 106 -11.71 12.62 -3.53
CA GLY A 106 -10.86 13.24 -2.52
C GLY A 106 -9.61 12.40 -2.22
N ILE A 107 -9.73 11.07 -2.21
CA ILE A 107 -8.58 10.17 -2.08
C ILE A 107 -7.61 10.33 -3.25
N LEU A 108 -8.11 10.38 -4.49
CA LEU A 108 -7.27 10.57 -5.67
C LEU A 108 -6.54 11.92 -5.63
N LEU A 109 -7.21 13.00 -5.23
CA LEU A 109 -6.58 14.31 -5.06
C LEU A 109 -5.47 14.28 -4.01
N LYS A 110 -5.70 13.63 -2.87
CA LYS A 110 -4.68 13.48 -1.82
C LYS A 110 -3.48 12.66 -2.30
N ILE A 111 -3.72 11.60 -3.09
CA ILE A 111 -2.65 10.82 -3.72
C ILE A 111 -1.86 11.70 -4.68
N ILE A 112 -2.52 12.44 -5.58
CA ILE A 112 -1.89 13.32 -6.56
C ILE A 112 -1.05 14.40 -5.87
N ASP A 113 -1.57 15.01 -4.80
CA ASP A 113 -0.82 16.03 -4.06
C ASP A 113 0.46 15.48 -3.44
N ASN A 114 0.43 14.21 -3.00
CA ASN A 114 1.59 13.50 -2.48
C ASN A 114 2.52 12.93 -3.54
N LEU A 115 2.17 13.03 -4.83
CA LEU A 115 3.00 12.63 -5.96
C LEU A 115 3.88 13.77 -6.50
N LYS A 116 3.71 15.00 -6.02
CA LYS A 116 4.59 16.13 -6.36
C LYS A 116 5.98 15.92 -5.77
#